data_AF-A0A444U779-F1
#
_entry.id   AF-A0A444U779-F1
#
_cell.length_a   1.000
_cell.length_b   1.000
_cell.length_c   1.000
_cell.angle_alpha   90.00
_cell.angle_beta   90.00
_cell.angle_gamma   90.00
#
_symmetry.space_group_name_H-M   'P 1'
#
loop_
_entity.id
_entity.type
_entity.pdbx_description
1 polymer ?
#
loop_
_entity_poly.entity_id
_entity_poly.type
_entity_poly.pdbx_seq_one_letter_code
_entity_poly.pdbx_strand_id
1 'polypeptide(L)'
;MGCMTHPLIKLYSDYLYFGIANKSADDFHEKVSESLQLFESCILEYSMKSCVYNTTLNNAMPVRLQIGLYIVYILDWLTVFDRNQMLVLRLEDHATNRKYTMHKVFDFLSLGQVTIKS
;
A
#
# COMPACT_ATOMS: atom_id res chain seq x y z
N MET A 1 9.28 1.47 -9.01
CA MET A 1 7.93 1.73 -9.57
C MET A 1 6.91 1.08 -8.66
N GLY A 2 5.96 1.85 -8.13
CA GLY A 2 4.87 1.33 -7.30
C GLY A 2 3.53 1.89 -7.75
N CYS A 3 2.54 1.01 -7.95
CA CYS A 3 1.15 1.42 -8.19
C CYS A 3 0.39 1.34 -6.86
N MET A 4 -0.03 2.49 -6.35
CA MET A 4 -0.70 2.63 -5.06
C MET A 4 -2.21 2.64 -5.26
N THR A 5 -2.88 1.81 -4.49
CA THR A 5 -4.33 1.82 -4.30
C THR A 5 -4.67 2.66 -3.09
N HIS A 6 -5.86 3.25 -3.04
CA HIS A 6 -6.37 3.83 -1.80
C HIS A 6 -6.20 2.84 -0.60
N PRO A 7 -5.62 3.27 0.54
CA PRO A 7 -5.24 2.35 1.63
C PRO A 7 -6.39 1.50 2.18
N LEU A 8 -7.60 2.05 2.30
CA LEU A 8 -8.78 1.31 2.78
C LEU A 8 -9.19 0.21 1.78
N ILE A 9 -9.18 0.53 0.48
CA ILE A 9 -9.49 -0.43 -0.58
C ILE A 9 -8.41 -1.52 -0.61
N LYS A 10 -7.14 -1.14 -0.43
CA LYS A 10 -6.03 -2.10 -0.32
C LYS A 10 -6.27 -3.07 0.84
N LEU A 11 -6.54 -2.54 2.03
CA LEU A 11 -6.73 -3.33 3.24
C LEU A 11 -7.94 -4.27 3.13
N TYR A 12 -9.05 -3.79 2.58
CA TYR A 12 -10.23 -4.62 2.36
C TYR A 12 -9.99 -5.69 1.30
N SER A 13 -9.37 -5.34 0.17
CA SER A 13 -8.96 -6.32 -0.85
C SER A 13 -8.01 -7.37 -0.28
N ASP A 14 -7.13 -6.97 0.64
CA ASP A 14 -6.18 -7.84 1.31
C ASP A 14 -6.88 -8.84 2.24
N TYR A 15 -7.80 -8.34 3.08
CA TYR A 15 -8.68 -9.15 3.90
C TYR A 15 -9.49 -10.16 3.07
N LEU A 16 -10.05 -9.71 1.94
CA LEU A 16 -10.80 -10.57 1.01
C LEU A 16 -9.91 -11.62 0.35
N TYR A 17 -8.62 -11.38 0.16
CA TYR A 17 -7.73 -12.33 -0.49
C TYR A 17 -7.18 -13.39 0.49
N PHE A 18 -6.70 -12.99 1.67
CA PHE A 18 -5.93 -13.87 2.56
C PHE A 18 -6.75 -14.55 3.69
N GLY A 19 -8.01 -14.16 3.93
CA GLY A 19 -8.84 -14.74 5.01
C GLY A 19 -9.43 -16.14 4.72
N ILE A 20 -9.57 -16.96 5.77
CA ILE A 20 -10.04 -18.35 5.73
C ILE A 20 -11.52 -18.40 6.17
N ALA A 21 -12.43 -18.32 5.19
CA ALA A 21 -13.90 -18.44 5.29
C ALA A 21 -14.67 -17.40 6.15
N ASN A 22 -15.99 -17.28 5.89
CA ASN A 22 -16.97 -16.40 6.56
C ASN A 22 -16.62 -14.89 6.61
N LYS A 23 -16.36 -14.30 5.43
CA LYS A 23 -16.08 -12.87 5.30
C LYS A 23 -17.36 -12.05 5.33
N SER A 24 -17.38 -10.97 6.12
CA SER A 24 -18.47 -10.01 6.15
C SER A 24 -17.94 -8.59 6.38
N ALA A 25 -18.78 -7.59 6.14
CA ALA A 25 -18.43 -6.20 6.46
C ALA A 25 -18.24 -6.01 7.98
N ASP A 26 -19.04 -6.69 8.79
CA ASP A 26 -18.95 -6.62 10.26
C ASP A 26 -17.66 -7.27 10.77
N ASP A 27 -17.31 -8.46 10.29
CA ASP A 27 -16.04 -9.13 10.66
C ASP A 27 -14.83 -8.29 10.25
N PHE A 28 -14.87 -7.66 9.07
CA PHE A 28 -13.82 -6.74 8.65
C PHE A 28 -13.70 -5.55 9.60
N HIS A 29 -14.82 -4.95 9.99
CA HIS A 29 -14.84 -3.81 10.91
C HIS A 29 -14.27 -4.18 12.28
N GLU A 30 -14.63 -5.34 12.84
CA GLU A 30 -14.11 -5.82 14.11
C GLU A 30 -12.59 -6.01 14.06
N LYS A 31 -12.08 -6.70 13.03
CA LYS A 31 -10.65 -6.92 12.85
C LYS A 31 -9.86 -5.62 12.66
N VAL A 32 -10.42 -4.67 11.91
CA VAL A 32 -9.81 -3.35 11.75
C VAL A 32 -9.74 -2.63 13.09
N SER A 33 -10.82 -2.66 13.88
CA SER A 33 -10.87 -2.01 15.18
C SER A 33 -9.86 -2.62 16.17
N GLU A 34 -9.75 -3.94 16.22
CA GLU A 34 -8.76 -4.65 17.03
C GLU A 34 -7.32 -4.29 16.60
N SER A 35 -7.05 -4.29 15.29
CA SER A 35 -5.73 -3.94 14.76
C SER A 35 -5.36 -2.48 15.07
N LEU A 36 -6.33 -1.56 15.01
CA LEU A 36 -6.13 -0.16 15.37
C LEU A 36 -5.78 0.01 16.84
N GLN A 37 -6.48 -0.68 17.74
CA GLN A 37 -6.18 -0.64 19.19
C GLN A 37 -4.75 -1.12 19.50
N LEU A 38 -4.33 -2.23 18.88
CA LEU A 38 -2.97 -2.75 19.01
C LEU A 38 -1.93 -1.75 18.48
N PHE A 39 -2.20 -1.15 17.32
CA PHE A 39 -1.30 -0.19 16.69
C PHE A 39 -1.22 1.13 17.47
N GLU A 40 -2.36 1.65 17.96
CA GLU A 40 -2.46 2.82 18.83
C GLU A 40 -1.66 2.63 20.12
N SER A 41 -1.79 1.46 20.75
CA SER A 41 -1.02 1.11 21.94
C SER A 41 0.49 1.15 21.66
N CYS A 42 0.93 0.69 20.49
CA CYS A 42 2.34 0.75 20.12
C CYS A 42 2.83 2.19 19.92
N ILE A 43 2.08 3.04 19.22
CA ILE A 43 2.53 4.43 18.93
C ILE A 43 2.52 5.33 20.17
N LEU A 44 1.84 4.93 21.25
CA LEU A 44 1.93 5.61 22.55
C LEU A 44 3.29 5.40 23.22
N GLU A 45 3.95 4.26 22.97
CA GLU A 45 5.22 3.90 23.59
C GLU A 45 6.42 4.06 22.65
N TYR A 46 6.21 3.90 21.34
CA TYR A 46 7.26 3.85 20.33
C TYR A 46 6.97 4.79 19.17
N SER A 47 8.00 5.05 18.36
CA SER A 47 7.81 5.83 17.13
C SER A 47 6.93 5.09 16.12
N MET A 48 6.21 5.84 15.28
CA MET A 48 5.40 5.28 14.20
C MET A 48 6.19 4.29 13.32
N LYS A 49 7.45 4.64 12.99
CA LYS A 49 8.34 3.78 12.21
C LYS A 49 8.62 2.46 12.93
N SER A 50 8.92 2.52 14.24
CA SER A 50 9.14 1.33 15.05
C SER A 50 7.94 0.38 15.03
N CYS A 51 6.72 0.91 15.15
CA CYS A 51 5.49 0.11 15.11
C CYS A 51 5.22 -0.50 13.73
N VAL A 52 5.41 0.27 12.65
CA VAL A 52 5.23 -0.22 11.28
C VAL A 52 6.14 -1.40 10.95
N TYR A 53 7.41 -1.34 11.39
CA TYR A 53 8.39 -2.39 11.11
C TYR A 53 8.43 -3.51 12.16
N ASN A 54 7.59 -3.47 13.19
CA ASN A 54 7.55 -4.50 14.22
C ASN A 54 6.83 -5.76 13.73
N THR A 55 7.59 -6.81 13.41
CA THR A 55 7.04 -8.09 12.92
C THR A 55 6.14 -8.78 13.95
N THR A 56 6.44 -8.67 15.24
CA THR A 56 5.61 -9.27 16.29
C THR A 56 4.23 -8.62 16.34
N LEU A 57 4.18 -7.28 16.33
CA LEU A 57 2.93 -6.53 16.25
C LEU A 57 2.16 -6.86 14.97
N ASN A 58 2.86 -6.87 13.82
CA ASN A 58 2.27 -7.15 12.51
C ASN A 58 1.66 -8.56 12.40
N ASN A 59 2.23 -9.54 13.09
CA ASN A 59 1.70 -10.91 13.12
C ASN A 59 0.54 -11.07 14.13
N ALA A 60 0.46 -10.20 15.13
CA ALA A 60 -0.64 -10.19 16.10
C ALA A 60 -1.89 -9.50 15.55
N MET A 61 -1.74 -8.53 14.63
CA MET A 61 -2.88 -7.83 14.04
C MET A 61 -3.68 -8.73 13.08
N PRO A 62 -5.00 -8.81 13.20
CA PRO A 62 -5.84 -9.61 12.29
C PRO A 62 -5.97 -9.04 10.87
N VAL A 63 -5.62 -7.75 10.66
CA VAL A 63 -5.46 -7.15 9.33
C VAL A 63 -4.16 -6.38 9.22
N ARG A 64 -3.64 -6.27 7.99
CA ARG A 64 -2.30 -5.72 7.73
C ARG A 64 -2.31 -4.21 7.50
N LEU A 65 -2.61 -3.43 8.55
CA LEU A 65 -2.65 -1.96 8.50
C LEU A 65 -1.35 -1.35 7.97
N GLN A 66 -0.21 -1.91 8.38
CA GLN A 66 1.12 -1.42 8.07
C GLN A 66 1.36 -1.27 6.56
N ILE A 67 0.82 -2.16 5.73
CA ILE A 67 1.02 -2.15 4.27
C ILE A 67 0.41 -0.89 3.63
N GLY A 68 -0.64 -0.32 4.22
CA GLY A 68 -1.31 0.89 3.74
C GLY A 68 -0.61 2.19 4.16
N LEU A 69 0.37 2.14 5.06
CA LEU A 69 1.08 3.31 5.57
C LEU A 69 2.23 3.73 4.64
N TYR A 70 1.88 4.03 3.38
CA TYR A 70 2.83 4.30 2.30
C TYR A 70 3.84 5.39 2.64
N ILE A 71 3.45 6.41 3.39
CA ILE A 71 4.33 7.53 3.74
C ILE A 71 5.58 7.08 4.50
N VAL A 72 5.47 6.10 5.40
CA VAL A 72 6.62 5.58 6.16
C VAL A 72 7.64 4.95 5.21
N TYR A 73 7.18 4.13 4.29
CA TYR A 73 8.05 3.48 3.30
C TYR A 73 8.61 4.45 2.27
N ILE A 74 7.81 5.39 1.77
CA ILE A 74 8.25 6.37 0.78
C ILE A 74 9.35 7.27 1.37
N LEU A 75 9.17 7.74 2.60
CA LEU A 75 10.18 8.56 3.28
C LEU A 75 11.49 7.80 3.45
N ASP A 76 11.43 6.53 3.84
CA ASP A 76 12.62 5.68 3.94
C ASP A 76 13.30 5.48 2.58
N TRP A 77 12.54 5.26 1.52
CA TRP A 77 13.10 5.09 0.17
C TRP A 77 13.75 6.37 -0.35
N LEU A 78 13.19 7.54 -0.02
CA LEU A 78 13.77 8.85 -0.37
C LEU A 78 15.07 9.15 0.37
N THR A 79 15.42 8.43 1.43
CA THR A 79 16.75 8.52 2.06
C THR A 79 17.84 7.81 1.24
N VAL A 80 17.46 6.92 0.33
CA VAL A 80 18.37 6.08 -0.47
C VAL A 80 18.35 6.45 -1.95
N PHE A 81 17.18 6.79 -2.49
CA PHE A 81 16.97 7.10 -3.90
C PHE A 81 16.53 8.55 -4.06
N ASP A 82 17.05 9.21 -5.09
CA ASP A 82 16.54 10.53 -5.46
C ASP A 82 15.09 10.43 -5.90
N ARG A 83 14.33 11.50 -5.64
CA ARG A 83 12.92 11.60 -6.05
C ARG A 83 12.71 11.29 -7.54
N ASN A 84 13.67 11.67 -8.39
CA ASN A 84 13.60 11.46 -9.84
C ASN A 84 13.80 9.99 -10.26
N GLN A 85 14.29 9.14 -9.35
CA GLN A 85 14.43 7.70 -9.55
C GLN A 85 13.22 6.91 -9.01
N MET A 86 12.14 7.60 -8.60
CA MET A 86 10.93 6.98 -8.09
C MET A 86 9.69 7.41 -8.88
N LEU A 87 9.06 6.46 -9.56
CA LEU A 87 7.73 6.63 -10.16
C LEU A 87 6.64 6.05 -9.23
N VAL A 88 5.75 6.92 -8.76
CA VAL A 88 4.52 6.58 -8.05
C VAL A 88 3.33 6.75 -8.98
N LEU A 89 2.55 5.69 -9.17
CA LEU A 89 1.32 5.71 -9.95
C LEU A 89 0.14 5.40 -9.04
N ARG A 90 -1.02 5.98 -9.35
CA ARG A 90 -2.29 5.64 -8.69
C ARG A 90 -2.99 4.55 -9.48
N LEU A 91 -3.52 3.54 -8.80
CA LEU A 91 -4.24 2.45 -9.47
C LEU A 91 -5.52 2.96 -10.13
N GLU A 92 -6.20 3.92 -9.51
CA GLU A 92 -7.43 4.49 -10.07
C GLU A 92 -7.18 5.12 -11.45
N ASP A 93 -6.11 5.93 -11.57
CA ASP A 93 -5.71 6.54 -12.85
C ASP A 93 -5.33 5.48 -13.89
N HIS A 94 -4.70 4.38 -13.46
CA HIS A 94 -4.33 3.27 -14.35
C HIS A 94 -5.57 2.51 -14.86
N ALA A 95 -6.55 2.28 -13.98
CA ALA A 95 -7.80 1.64 -14.34
C ALA A 95 -8.61 2.49 -15.33
N THR A 96 -8.66 3.82 -15.12
CA THR A 96 -9.36 4.75 -16.03
C THR A 96 -8.63 4.96 -17.35
N ASN A 97 -7.29 5.05 -17.34
CA ASN A 97 -6.49 5.27 -18.54
C ASN A 97 -5.16 4.52 -18.50
N ARG A 98 -5.24 3.22 -18.83
CA ARG A 98 -4.08 2.33 -18.92
C ARG A 98 -3.04 2.83 -19.91
N LYS A 99 -3.48 3.34 -21.06
CA LYS A 99 -2.55 3.82 -22.10
C LYS A 99 -1.69 4.95 -21.54
N TYR A 100 -2.31 5.98 -20.97
CA TYR A 100 -1.60 7.14 -20.42
C TYR A 100 -0.62 6.76 -19.28
N THR A 101 -1.07 5.95 -18.33
CA THR A 101 -0.20 5.51 -17.23
C THR A 101 0.95 4.63 -17.69
N MET A 102 0.75 3.79 -18.72
CA MET A 102 1.85 3.04 -19.34
C MET A 102 2.83 3.94 -20.08
N HIS A 103 2.39 5.04 -20.70
CA HIS A 103 3.32 6.01 -21.30
C HIS A 103 4.23 6.60 -20.22
N LYS A 104 3.70 6.99 -19.05
CA LYS A 104 4.52 7.45 -17.92
C LYS A 104 5.59 6.42 -17.48
N VAL A 105 5.25 5.14 -17.52
CA VAL A 105 6.20 4.05 -17.19
C VAL A 105 7.31 3.99 -18.22
N PHE A 106 6.96 4.02 -19.51
CA PHE A 106 7.94 3.98 -20.60
C PHE A 106 8.85 5.20 -20.57
N ASP A 107 8.28 6.40 -20.40
CA ASP A 107 9.05 7.64 -20.28
C ASP A 107 10.00 7.60 -19.08
N PHE A 108 9.52 7.15 -17.91
CA PHE A 108 10.35 7.03 -16.71
C PHE A 108 11.50 6.03 -16.87
N LEU A 109 11.26 4.91 -17.57
CA LEU A 109 12.27 3.90 -17.87
C LEU A 109 13.13 4.26 -19.09
N SER A 110 12.90 5.41 -19.73
CA SER A 110 13.54 5.81 -20.99
C SER A 110 13.41 4.76 -22.10
N LEU A 111 12.26 4.10 -22.16
CA LEU A 111 11.91 3.15 -23.22
C LEU A 111 11.34 3.92 -24.42
N GLY A 112 11.63 3.46 -25.64
CA GLY A 112 11.09 4.06 -26.87
C GLY A 112 9.55 4.05 -26.91
N GLN A 113 8.94 4.84 -27.80
CA GLN A 113 7.48 5.03 -27.81
C GLN A 113 6.70 3.71 -27.93
N VAL A 114 5.59 3.62 -27.19
CA VAL A 114 4.69 2.47 -27.24
C VAL A 114 3.92 2.50 -28.57
N THR A 115 4.40 1.80 -29.59
CA THR A 115 3.68 1.60 -30.84
C THR A 115 2.58 0.55 -30.64
N ILE A 116 1.39 0.97 -30.21
CA ILE A 116 0.23 0.07 -30.15
C ILE A 116 -0.31 -0.07 -31.58
N LYS A 117 -0.16 -1.25 -32.19
CA LYS A 117 -0.90 -1.58 -33.42
C LYS A 117 -2.38 -1.69 -33.08
N SER A 118 -3.21 -0.91 -33.77
CA SER A 118 -4.67 -0.93 -33.72
C SER A 118 -5.25 -2.23 -34.24
#